data_AF-A0A953GE64-F1
#
_entry.id   AF-A0A953GE64-F1
#
_cell.length_a   1.000
_cell.length_b   1.000
_cell.length_c   1.000
_cell.angle_alpha   90.00
_cell.angle_beta   90.00
_cell.angle_gamma   90.00
#
_symmetry.space_group_name_H-M   'P 1'
#
loop_
_entity.id
_entity.type
_entity.pdbx_description
1 polymer ?
#
loop_
_entity_poly.entity_id
_entity_poly.type
_entity_poly.pdbx_seq_one_letter_code
_entity_poly.pdbx_strand_id
1 'polypeptide(L)'
;MIVKMKFFSILVLCLIQYNHLQSQYCGTSHVDQQRMIDLSSGEQGNSRPDFAQTIYIPLLIHSLSNDGSSSYYGNWQLYETLGTLNKDFEKSGIQFFLEKPIHYISRTKWNDHKDYNDGEEMMIENNVADQVNCYLVQNPAGNCGYYTYRGDGVALSKSCLGKLSHTWAHELGHFFSLPHTFFGWEGIDYSFQKSTAEYKAKVWNQIENVERIDCNSQADQFCDTEPDYISDRWPCDANNRSLINLKDLNDSIFNADGSLFMSYAFDGCMSRFSNEQNNGMLNNISNRRQILLRPNVKPIYQNTDSFDFIYPLNESTVPYKSLTITWPKVEGAKYYLVQVARAPSFSIIVKNEIIESTSTYIDSLLPGKTYYARVKAVNDFEFNGTYAHPIKFYAEGLQTSNSDGFASPEVTVFPNPVTRGKNLIVTFPQELGIQNIEILTIAGQRVTDKLNWDIYNKSMATLTDLQLSSGVYVLQLTTESGIIAKRIVVE
;
A
#
# COMPACT_ATOMS: atom_id res chain seq x y z
N MET A 1 -27.20 -58.90 11.17
CA MET A 1 -25.74 -59.05 11.43
C MET A 1 -25.14 -57.65 11.42
N ILE A 2 -25.05 -57.01 12.58
CA ILE A 2 -24.67 -55.60 12.73
C ILE A 2 -23.18 -55.53 13.05
N VAL A 3 -22.38 -55.00 12.14
CA VAL A 3 -20.93 -54.80 12.32
C VAL A 3 -20.72 -53.51 13.09
N LYS A 4 -20.16 -53.60 14.31
CA LYS A 4 -19.68 -52.45 15.08
C LYS A 4 -18.34 -51.99 14.50
N MET A 5 -18.32 -50.84 13.82
CA MET A 5 -17.08 -50.11 13.51
C MET A 5 -16.60 -49.37 14.76
N LYS A 6 -15.41 -49.73 15.26
CA LYS A 6 -14.67 -48.93 16.25
C LYS A 6 -13.86 -47.86 15.49
N PHE A 7 -14.13 -46.59 15.75
CA PHE A 7 -13.26 -45.49 15.34
C PHE A 7 -12.06 -45.43 16.29
N PHE A 8 -10.85 -45.57 15.73
CA PHE A 8 -9.60 -45.26 16.41
C PHE A 8 -9.20 -43.84 16.02
N SER A 9 -9.31 -42.88 16.94
CA SER A 9 -8.74 -41.54 16.76
C SER A 9 -7.23 -41.63 16.99
N ILE A 10 -6.45 -41.50 15.92
CA ILE A 10 -5.00 -41.31 15.98
C ILE A 10 -4.76 -39.82 16.19
N LEU A 11 -4.37 -39.45 17.41
CA LEU A 11 -3.88 -38.11 17.74
C LEU A 11 -2.43 -38.02 17.25
N VAL A 12 -2.20 -37.35 16.12
CA VAL A 12 -0.84 -37.05 15.65
C VAL A 12 -0.33 -35.85 16.45
N LEU A 13 0.45 -36.10 17.51
CA LEU A 13 1.29 -35.07 18.12
C LEU A 13 2.39 -34.71 17.11
N CYS A 14 2.23 -33.56 16.46
CA CYS A 14 3.29 -32.95 15.67
C CYS A 14 4.30 -32.34 16.65
N LEU A 15 5.40 -33.06 16.93
CA LEU A 15 6.56 -32.51 17.61
C LEU A 15 7.24 -31.52 16.66
N ILE A 16 7.00 -30.22 16.87
CA ILE A 16 7.72 -29.15 16.20
C ILE A 16 9.15 -29.18 16.75
N GLN A 17 10.09 -29.72 15.95
CA GLN A 17 11.50 -29.50 16.18
C GLN A 17 11.82 -28.05 15.80
N TYR A 18 12.12 -27.20 16.78
CA TYR A 18 12.72 -25.89 16.56
C TYR A 18 14.14 -26.11 16.06
N ASN A 19 14.33 -26.09 14.74
CA ASN A 19 15.65 -25.79 14.19
C ASN A 19 15.90 -24.29 14.42
N HIS A 20 16.87 -23.96 15.27
CA HIS A 20 17.41 -22.61 15.39
C HIS A 20 18.10 -22.25 14.07
N LEU A 21 17.33 -21.71 13.13
CA LEU A 21 17.89 -20.87 12.07
C LEU A 21 18.21 -19.54 12.74
N GLN A 22 19.51 -19.25 12.85
CA GLN A 22 20.00 -17.95 13.28
C GLN A 22 19.28 -16.87 12.49
N SER A 23 18.63 -15.94 13.19
CA SER A 23 17.68 -15.05 12.56
C SER A 23 18.38 -14.02 11.66
N GLN A 24 18.12 -14.08 10.35
CA GLN A 24 18.58 -13.09 9.36
C GLN A 24 17.70 -11.83 9.37
N TYR A 25 17.58 -11.15 10.52
CA TYR A 25 16.77 -9.93 10.63
C TYR A 25 17.55 -8.70 10.16
N CYS A 26 18.56 -8.26 10.91
CA CYS A 26 19.42 -7.15 10.53
C CYS A 26 20.86 -7.65 10.25
N GLY A 27 21.43 -7.15 9.15
CA GLY A 27 22.79 -7.44 8.70
C GLY A 27 23.81 -6.35 9.01
N THR A 28 23.44 -5.33 9.79
CA THR A 28 24.36 -4.26 10.21
C THR A 28 25.45 -4.83 11.11
N SER A 29 26.71 -4.71 10.68
CA SER A 29 27.83 -5.41 11.32
C SER A 29 28.17 -4.84 12.70
N HIS A 30 28.76 -5.67 13.57
CA HIS A 30 29.28 -5.20 14.86
C HIS A 30 30.35 -4.10 14.69
N VAL A 31 31.07 -4.08 13.56
CA VAL A 31 32.07 -3.04 13.25
C VAL A 31 31.39 -1.72 12.94
N ASP A 32 30.30 -1.74 12.17
CA ASP A 32 29.50 -0.54 11.92
C ASP A 32 28.87 -0.05 13.23
N GLN A 33 28.29 -0.93 14.03
CA GLN A 33 27.70 -0.54 15.32
C GLN A 33 28.73 0.02 16.32
N GLN A 34 29.92 -0.58 16.41
CA GLN A 34 31.02 -0.03 17.21
C GLN A 34 31.40 1.38 16.71
N ARG A 35 31.44 1.58 15.39
CA ARG A 35 31.69 2.90 14.83
C ARG A 35 30.59 3.89 15.20
N MET A 36 29.31 3.49 15.28
CA MET A 36 28.23 4.38 15.75
C MET A 36 28.51 4.89 17.16
N ILE A 37 28.92 3.98 18.06
CA ILE A 37 29.31 4.30 19.44
C ILE A 37 30.54 5.21 19.49
N ASP A 38 31.60 4.89 18.75
CA ASP A 38 32.82 5.70 18.73
C ASP A 38 32.53 7.12 18.25
N LEU A 39 31.62 7.25 17.29
CA LEU A 39 31.22 8.52 16.71
C LEU A 39 30.27 9.32 17.61
N SER A 40 29.43 8.66 18.42
CA SER A 40 28.59 9.35 19.42
C SER A 40 29.39 9.76 20.66
N SER A 41 30.47 9.04 20.98
CA SER A 41 31.35 9.35 22.11
C SER A 41 32.02 10.73 21.93
N GLY A 42 31.62 11.69 22.77
CA GLY A 42 32.10 13.08 22.70
C GLY A 42 31.20 14.06 21.96
N GLU A 43 30.07 13.61 21.40
CA GLU A 43 29.03 14.53 20.92
C GLU A 43 28.32 15.18 22.11
N GLN A 44 28.64 16.44 22.39
CA GLN A 44 27.78 17.28 23.23
C GLN A 44 26.62 17.77 22.38
N GLY A 45 25.52 17.03 22.41
CA GLY A 45 24.27 17.49 21.86
C GLY A 45 23.71 18.67 22.65
N ASN A 46 23.30 19.73 21.96
CA ASN A 46 22.25 20.58 22.48
C ASN A 46 21.06 19.65 22.74
N SER A 47 20.82 19.31 24.01
CA SER A 47 19.58 18.65 24.39
C SER A 47 18.47 19.48 23.77
N ARG A 48 17.67 18.85 22.90
CA ARG A 48 16.33 19.33 22.59
C ARG A 48 15.42 18.65 23.60
N PRO A 49 15.30 19.17 24.84
CA PRO A 49 14.42 18.58 25.85
C PRO A 49 12.96 18.57 25.38
N ASP A 50 12.62 19.46 24.45
CA ASP A 50 11.34 19.51 23.76
C ASP A 50 11.52 19.03 22.32
N PHE A 51 11.05 17.81 22.02
CA PHE A 51 10.76 17.35 20.66
C PHE A 51 9.66 18.19 19.94
N ALA A 52 9.42 19.42 20.41
CA ALA A 52 8.28 20.27 20.05
C ALA A 52 8.33 20.83 18.62
N GLN A 53 9.48 20.77 17.95
CA GLN A 53 9.59 21.16 16.54
C GLN A 53 10.05 19.98 15.68
N THR A 54 9.13 19.50 14.85
CA THR A 54 9.39 18.51 13.82
C THR A 54 10.52 18.97 12.90
N ILE A 55 11.53 18.12 12.70
CA ILE A 55 12.52 18.28 11.65
C ILE A 55 12.14 17.45 10.44
N TYR A 56 12.33 18.02 9.26
CA TYR A 56 11.99 17.37 7.99
C TYR A 56 13.26 16.84 7.34
N ILE A 57 13.25 15.53 7.03
CA ILE A 57 14.38 14.83 6.45
C ILE A 57 13.94 14.20 5.11
N PRO A 58 14.66 14.47 4.01
CA PRO A 58 14.30 13.92 2.71
C PRO A 58 14.74 12.46 2.60
N LEU A 59 13.83 11.59 2.18
CA LEU A 59 14.12 10.22 1.77
C LEU A 59 14.24 10.15 0.25
N LEU A 60 15.25 9.43 -0.24
CA LEU A 60 15.31 8.97 -1.62
C LEU A 60 15.10 7.45 -1.65
N ILE A 61 14.04 7.03 -2.31
CA ILE A 61 13.71 5.61 -2.47
C ILE A 61 14.28 5.10 -3.80
N HIS A 62 15.16 4.12 -3.71
CA HIS A 62 15.64 3.33 -4.83
C HIS A 62 14.86 2.01 -4.84
N SER A 63 13.92 1.84 -5.76
CA SER A 63 13.16 0.59 -5.89
C SER A 63 13.79 -0.28 -6.98
N LEU A 64 14.35 -1.43 -6.60
CA LEU A 64 15.06 -2.29 -7.53
C LEU A 64 14.15 -3.34 -8.19
N SER A 65 14.57 -3.87 -9.33
CA SER A 65 14.06 -5.10 -9.95
C SER A 65 15.23 -5.88 -10.58
N ASN A 66 14.97 -7.13 -10.99
CA ASN A 66 15.94 -7.87 -11.80
C ASN A 66 16.02 -7.30 -13.22
N ASP A 67 17.13 -7.56 -13.91
CA ASP A 67 17.32 -7.17 -15.30
C ASP A 67 16.17 -7.73 -16.17
N GLY A 68 15.59 -6.87 -17.02
CA GLY A 68 14.45 -7.24 -17.87
C GLY A 68 13.12 -7.48 -17.12
N SER A 69 13.07 -7.22 -15.81
CA SER A 69 11.86 -7.33 -14.99
C SER A 69 11.35 -5.96 -14.55
N SER A 70 10.04 -5.84 -14.37
CA SER A 70 9.39 -4.68 -13.75
C SER A 70 8.79 -5.00 -12.38
N SER A 71 9.29 -6.05 -11.71
CA SER A 71 8.83 -6.49 -10.37
C SER A 71 9.39 -5.60 -9.24
N TYR A 72 9.03 -4.33 -9.30
CA TYR A 72 9.33 -3.34 -8.26
C TYR A 72 8.44 -3.52 -7.02
N TYR A 73 8.80 -2.85 -5.92
CA TYR A 73 7.92 -2.81 -4.75
C TYR A 73 6.64 -2.02 -5.08
N GLY A 74 5.48 -2.55 -4.71
CA GLY A 74 4.20 -1.96 -5.10
C GLY A 74 3.97 -0.59 -4.44
N ASN A 75 3.57 0.41 -5.22
CA ASN A 75 3.41 1.79 -4.72
C ASN A 75 2.38 1.88 -3.58
N TRP A 76 1.30 1.09 -3.62
CA TRP A 76 0.32 1.05 -2.51
C TRP A 76 0.99 0.66 -1.19
N GLN A 77 1.71 -0.45 -1.19
CA GLN A 77 2.42 -0.97 -0.04
C GLN A 77 3.55 -0.03 0.39
N LEU A 78 4.25 0.58 -0.56
CA LEU A 78 5.30 1.58 -0.29
C LEU A 78 4.77 2.75 0.53
N TYR A 79 3.69 3.39 0.10
CA TYR A 79 3.14 4.54 0.81
C TYR A 79 2.53 4.16 2.17
N GLU A 80 1.96 2.96 2.32
CA GLU A 80 1.57 2.46 3.65
C GLU A 80 2.79 2.27 4.57
N THR A 81 3.88 1.73 4.03
CA THR A 81 5.12 1.49 4.80
C THR A 81 5.80 2.80 5.19
N LEU A 82 5.90 3.78 4.28
CA LEU A 82 6.40 5.12 4.58
C LEU A 82 5.55 5.82 5.65
N GLY A 83 4.24 5.58 5.63
CA GLY A 83 3.33 6.04 6.67
C GLY A 83 3.60 5.42 8.04
N THR A 84 3.89 4.11 8.09
CA THR A 84 4.35 3.44 9.33
C THR A 84 5.69 4.01 9.79
N LEU A 85 6.64 4.23 8.88
CA LEU A 85 7.94 4.82 9.22
C LEU A 85 7.80 6.20 9.88
N ASN A 86 6.98 7.10 9.32
CA ASN A 86 6.75 8.41 9.94
C ASN A 86 6.07 8.30 11.31
N LYS A 87 5.23 7.28 11.52
CA LYS A 87 4.63 7.02 12.83
C LYS A 87 5.68 6.53 13.84
N ASP A 88 6.59 5.67 13.43
CA ASP A 88 7.65 5.13 14.29
C ASP A 88 8.61 6.23 14.78
N PHE A 89 8.85 7.26 13.95
CA PHE A 89 9.72 8.41 14.27
C PHE A 89 8.98 9.62 14.84
N GLU A 90 7.66 9.57 15.00
CA GLU A 90 6.85 10.70 15.48
C GLU A 90 7.37 11.23 16.83
N LYS A 91 7.69 10.32 17.76
CA LYS A 91 8.24 10.67 19.08
C LYS A 91 9.68 11.18 19.03
N SER A 92 10.42 10.89 17.97
CA SER A 92 11.76 11.44 17.74
C SER A 92 11.70 12.88 17.23
N GLY A 93 10.51 13.39 16.87
CA GLY A 93 10.35 14.70 16.23
C GLY A 93 10.89 14.72 14.80
N ILE A 94 11.02 13.57 14.14
CA ILE A 94 11.50 13.44 12.76
C ILE A 94 10.32 13.10 11.86
N GLN A 95 10.13 13.89 10.80
CA GLN A 95 9.21 13.56 9.72
C GLN A 95 10.01 13.39 8.42
N PHE A 96 9.86 12.23 7.79
CA PHE A 96 10.39 11.97 6.48
C PHE A 96 9.43 12.42 5.37
N PHE A 97 9.99 12.86 4.25
CA PHE A 97 9.24 13.27 3.06
C PHE A 97 10.01 12.91 1.77
N LEU A 98 9.31 12.86 0.64
CA LEU A 98 9.90 12.56 -0.67
C LEU A 98 10.21 13.85 -1.43
N GLU A 99 11.46 14.34 -1.33
CA GLU A 99 11.90 15.52 -2.09
C GLU A 99 12.07 15.22 -3.59
N LYS A 100 12.34 13.96 -3.91
CA LYS A 100 12.60 13.46 -5.27
C LYS A 100 11.67 12.29 -5.60
N PRO A 101 11.37 12.05 -6.89
CA PRO A 101 10.61 10.87 -7.29
C PRO A 101 11.37 9.58 -6.97
N ILE A 102 10.63 8.47 -6.86
CA ILE A 102 11.22 7.13 -6.66
C ILE A 102 12.16 6.82 -7.84
N HIS A 103 13.38 6.41 -7.53
CA HIS A 103 14.36 5.97 -8.51
C HIS A 103 14.21 4.47 -8.75
N TYR A 104 13.82 4.07 -9.97
CA TYR A 104 13.66 2.67 -10.35
C TYR A 104 14.92 2.15 -11.03
N ILE A 105 15.48 1.05 -10.51
CA ILE A 105 16.73 0.46 -11.02
C ILE A 105 16.49 -1.02 -11.37
N SER A 106 16.71 -1.41 -12.63
CA SER A 106 16.72 -2.82 -13.03
C SER A 106 18.14 -3.35 -13.06
N ARG A 107 18.52 -4.12 -12.03
CA ARG A 107 19.85 -4.74 -11.90
C ARG A 107 19.79 -5.96 -11.00
N THR A 108 19.89 -7.17 -11.56
CA THR A 108 19.76 -8.42 -10.79
C THR A 108 20.83 -8.53 -9.71
N LYS A 109 22.08 -8.16 -10.06
CA LYS A 109 23.23 -8.14 -9.14
C LYS A 109 22.91 -7.40 -7.84
N TRP A 110 22.29 -6.23 -7.92
CA TRP A 110 21.95 -5.42 -6.76
C TRP A 110 20.61 -5.81 -6.13
N ASN A 111 19.62 -6.22 -6.92
CA ASN A 111 18.30 -6.57 -6.38
C ASN A 111 18.32 -7.87 -5.56
N ASP A 112 19.11 -8.87 -5.95
CA ASP A 112 19.20 -10.19 -5.28
C ASP A 112 20.63 -10.50 -4.80
N HIS A 113 21.34 -9.49 -4.27
CA HIS A 113 22.72 -9.67 -3.82
C HIS A 113 22.82 -10.68 -2.65
N LYS A 114 23.88 -11.50 -2.67
CA LYS A 114 24.13 -12.53 -1.64
C LYS A 114 25.17 -12.08 -0.61
N ASP A 115 25.87 -11.00 -0.88
CA ASP A 115 26.90 -10.43 -0.02
C ASP A 115 26.86 -8.90 0.02
N TYR A 116 27.52 -8.33 1.01
CA TYR A 116 27.52 -6.89 1.27
C TYR A 116 28.28 -6.08 0.21
N ASN A 117 29.25 -6.65 -0.53
CA ASN A 117 30.03 -5.86 -1.49
C ASN A 117 29.16 -5.39 -2.65
N ASP A 118 28.30 -6.26 -3.17
CA ASP A 118 27.36 -5.89 -4.23
C ASP A 118 26.34 -4.83 -3.77
N GLY A 119 25.94 -4.89 -2.50
CA GLY A 119 25.07 -3.90 -1.87
C GLY A 119 25.75 -2.56 -1.62
N GLU A 120 27.01 -2.56 -1.16
CA GLU A 120 27.81 -1.35 -1.00
C GLU A 120 28.15 -0.72 -2.34
N GLU A 121 28.45 -1.52 -3.38
CA GLU A 121 28.62 -1.03 -4.75
C GLU A 121 27.35 -0.32 -5.24
N MET A 122 26.18 -0.93 -5.04
CA MET A 122 24.89 -0.31 -5.36
C MET A 122 24.75 1.06 -4.68
N MET A 123 25.07 1.16 -3.40
CA MET A 123 24.99 2.42 -2.64
C MET A 123 25.98 3.45 -3.15
N ILE A 124 27.26 3.08 -3.33
CA ILE A 124 28.32 3.97 -3.80
C ILE A 124 27.99 4.54 -5.19
N GLU A 125 27.41 3.74 -6.08
CA GLU A 125 27.10 4.18 -7.44
C GLU A 125 25.83 5.04 -7.54
N ASN A 126 24.87 4.87 -6.62
CA ASN A 126 23.53 5.44 -6.77
C ASN A 126 23.13 6.44 -5.69
N ASN A 127 23.89 6.54 -4.59
CA ASN A 127 23.58 7.48 -3.53
C ASN A 127 23.53 8.90 -4.07
N VAL A 128 22.49 9.62 -3.68
CA VAL A 128 22.39 11.05 -3.90
C VAL A 128 22.78 11.73 -2.60
N ALA A 129 23.77 12.62 -2.67
CA ALA A 129 24.15 13.47 -1.56
C ALA A 129 22.92 14.26 -1.06
N ASP A 130 22.91 14.68 0.21
CA ASP A 130 21.81 15.42 0.85
C ASP A 130 20.46 14.68 0.99
N GLN A 131 20.42 13.38 0.69
CA GLN A 131 19.26 12.49 0.85
C GLN A 131 19.57 11.35 1.82
N VAL A 132 18.55 10.83 2.49
CA VAL A 132 18.62 9.51 3.13
C VAL A 132 18.29 8.46 2.07
N ASN A 133 19.31 7.76 1.56
CA ASN A 133 19.18 6.79 0.48
C ASN A 133 18.70 5.43 1.03
N CYS A 134 17.53 4.99 0.57
CA CYS A 134 16.91 3.72 0.97
C CYS A 134 16.67 2.82 -0.24
N TYR A 135 17.20 1.59 -0.20
CA TYR A 135 17.18 0.64 -1.31
C TYR A 135 16.22 -0.52 -1.03
N LEU A 136 15.15 -0.63 -1.82
CA LEU A 136 14.17 -1.70 -1.72
C LEU A 136 14.58 -2.84 -2.65
N VAL A 137 15.16 -3.90 -2.08
CA VAL A 137 15.76 -5.02 -2.79
C VAL A 137 15.00 -6.33 -2.51
N GLN A 138 15.18 -7.34 -3.36
CA GLN A 138 14.61 -8.66 -3.12
C GLN A 138 15.34 -9.42 -2.02
N ASN A 139 16.68 -9.34 -1.97
CA ASN A 139 17.48 -10.04 -0.99
C ASN A 139 18.70 -9.19 -0.58
N PRO A 140 18.70 -8.59 0.62
CA PRO A 140 19.83 -7.86 1.14
C PRO A 140 20.80 -8.79 1.87
N ALA A 141 21.56 -9.60 1.13
CA ALA A 141 22.51 -10.57 1.67
C ALA A 141 21.88 -11.59 2.67
N GLY A 142 20.61 -11.94 2.46
CA GLY A 142 19.86 -12.87 3.31
C GLY A 142 19.04 -12.20 4.42
N ASN A 143 19.24 -10.91 4.68
CA ASN A 143 18.62 -10.24 5.82
C ASN A 143 17.25 -9.61 5.50
N CYS A 144 16.56 -9.08 6.52
CA CYS A 144 15.47 -8.13 6.30
C CYS A 144 15.98 -6.73 5.97
N GLY A 145 17.15 -6.35 6.47
CA GLY A 145 17.81 -5.10 6.10
C GLY A 145 19.22 -4.99 6.65
N TYR A 146 19.91 -3.92 6.26
CA TYR A 146 21.16 -3.49 6.90
C TYR A 146 21.46 -2.02 6.56
N TYR A 147 22.26 -1.39 7.43
CA TYR A 147 23.04 -0.18 7.17
C TYR A 147 24.53 -0.52 7.06
N THR A 148 25.28 0.22 6.26
CA THR A 148 26.76 0.17 6.26
C THR A 148 27.34 1.58 6.20
N TYR A 149 28.49 1.80 6.87
CA TYR A 149 29.20 3.08 6.72
C TYR A 149 29.88 3.25 5.37
N ARG A 150 30.29 2.16 4.72
CA ARG A 150 30.94 2.22 3.40
C ARG A 150 29.95 2.65 2.31
N GLY A 151 28.72 2.16 2.37
CA GLY A 151 27.65 2.59 1.47
C GLY A 151 26.96 3.88 1.90
N ASP A 152 26.90 4.19 3.21
CA ASP A 152 26.10 5.28 3.79
C ASP A 152 24.64 5.32 3.27
N GLY A 153 24.00 4.16 3.27
CA GLY A 153 22.61 3.97 2.88
C GLY A 153 22.04 2.72 3.54
N VAL A 154 20.72 2.53 3.43
CA VAL A 154 20.03 1.36 4.00
C VAL A 154 19.51 0.45 2.89
N ALA A 155 19.76 -0.84 2.98
CA ALA A 155 19.16 -1.85 2.13
C ALA A 155 18.03 -2.55 2.90
N LEU A 156 16.88 -2.73 2.24
CA LEU A 156 15.66 -3.24 2.84
C LEU A 156 15.07 -4.32 1.95
N SER A 157 14.81 -5.49 2.53
CA SER A 157 14.11 -6.57 1.85
C SER A 157 12.64 -6.20 1.66
N LYS A 158 12.16 -6.23 0.41
CA LYS A 158 10.74 -6.05 0.08
C LYS A 158 9.81 -6.99 0.86
N SER A 159 10.28 -8.18 1.26
CA SER A 159 9.47 -9.14 2.01
C SER A 159 9.38 -8.84 3.51
N CYS A 160 10.21 -7.93 4.03
CA CYS A 160 10.19 -7.47 5.42
C CYS A 160 9.68 -6.04 5.55
N LEU A 161 8.91 -5.57 4.57
CA LEU A 161 8.27 -4.25 4.59
C LEU A 161 6.76 -4.40 4.58
N GLY A 162 6.08 -3.48 5.26
CA GLY A 162 4.64 -3.39 5.25
C GLY A 162 4.10 -2.55 6.40
N LYS A 163 2.78 -2.39 6.42
CA LYS A 163 2.08 -1.54 7.40
C LYS A 163 2.32 -1.91 8.88
N LEU A 164 2.62 -3.18 9.16
CA LEU A 164 2.84 -3.69 10.52
C LEU A 164 4.30 -4.03 10.79
N SER A 165 5.22 -3.66 9.89
CA SER A 165 6.64 -3.97 10.05
C SER A 165 7.43 -2.74 10.47
N HIS A 166 8.46 -2.99 11.28
CA HIS A 166 9.32 -1.96 11.85
C HIS A 166 10.79 -2.08 11.37
N THR A 167 11.07 -2.96 10.40
CA THR A 167 12.43 -3.12 9.84
C THR A 167 12.99 -1.81 9.29
N TRP A 168 12.17 -0.99 8.61
CA TRP A 168 12.66 0.28 8.10
C TRP A 168 13.10 1.22 9.24
N ALA A 169 12.33 1.25 10.34
CA ALA A 169 12.69 2.06 11.48
C ALA A 169 13.98 1.56 12.15
N HIS A 170 14.13 0.25 12.30
CA HIS A 170 15.36 -0.38 12.80
C HIS A 170 16.60 0.04 11.99
N GLU A 171 16.56 -0.10 10.66
CA GLU A 171 17.72 0.24 9.81
C GLU A 171 18.00 1.75 9.77
N LEU A 172 16.97 2.60 9.86
CA LEU A 172 17.20 4.04 10.00
C LEU A 172 17.71 4.45 11.38
N GLY A 173 17.38 3.70 12.43
CA GLY A 173 18.05 3.83 13.73
C GLY A 173 19.56 3.67 13.59
N HIS A 174 20.02 2.62 12.90
CA HIS A 174 21.43 2.44 12.56
C HIS A 174 22.00 3.58 11.72
N PHE A 175 21.28 4.03 10.68
CA PHE A 175 21.70 5.16 9.86
C PHE A 175 21.93 6.44 10.70
N PHE A 176 21.10 6.66 11.72
CA PHE A 176 21.21 7.73 12.71
C PHE A 176 22.02 7.36 13.96
N SER A 177 22.87 6.33 13.84
CA SER A 177 23.88 5.92 14.83
C SER A 177 23.35 5.33 16.14
N LEU A 178 22.28 4.55 16.07
CA LEU A 178 21.84 3.68 17.16
C LEU A 178 22.38 2.25 16.97
N PRO A 179 23.12 1.67 17.93
CA PRO A 179 23.42 0.24 17.96
C PRO A 179 22.20 -0.59 18.40
N HIS A 180 22.30 -1.91 18.30
CA HIS A 180 21.34 -2.86 18.88
C HIS A 180 21.30 -2.74 20.40
N THR A 181 20.12 -2.95 21.00
CA THR A 181 19.94 -2.98 22.48
C THR A 181 20.81 -4.05 23.15
N PHE A 182 21.10 -5.11 22.41
CA PHE A 182 21.95 -6.23 22.84
C PHE A 182 23.39 -6.14 22.32
N PHE A 183 23.86 -4.94 21.95
CA PHE A 183 25.19 -4.78 21.33
C PHE A 183 26.30 -5.47 22.14
N GLY A 184 27.06 -6.32 21.45
CA GLY A 184 28.07 -7.20 22.02
C GLY A 184 27.63 -8.66 22.18
N TRP A 185 26.33 -8.95 22.12
CA TRP A 185 25.77 -10.30 22.20
C TRP A 185 25.52 -10.96 20.84
N GLU A 186 25.81 -10.31 19.72
CA GLU A 186 25.41 -10.79 18.40
C GLU A 186 25.95 -12.21 18.11
N GLY A 187 25.05 -13.12 17.75
CA GLY A 187 25.40 -14.51 17.45
C GLY A 187 25.74 -15.36 18.68
N ILE A 188 25.48 -14.86 19.89
CA ILE A 188 25.66 -15.61 21.14
C ILE A 188 24.30 -16.13 21.62
N ASP A 189 24.18 -17.46 21.70
CA ASP A 189 23.00 -18.11 22.29
C ASP A 189 23.07 -18.05 23.84
N TYR A 190 22.25 -17.18 24.43
CA TYR A 190 22.13 -17.05 25.88
C TYR A 190 21.31 -18.18 26.50
N SER A 191 21.77 -18.70 27.64
CA SER A 191 21.10 -19.75 28.40
C SER A 191 20.97 -19.34 29.85
N PHE A 192 19.73 -19.24 30.32
CA PHE A 192 19.39 -18.89 31.72
C PHE A 192 19.91 -19.91 32.76
N GLN A 193 20.24 -21.12 32.31
CA GLN A 193 20.79 -22.18 33.16
C GLN A 193 22.26 -21.98 33.48
N LYS A 194 22.98 -21.13 32.72
CA LYS A 194 24.40 -20.83 32.93
C LYS A 194 24.57 -19.54 33.72
N SER A 195 25.72 -19.38 34.37
CA SER A 195 26.06 -18.09 34.96
C SER A 195 26.40 -17.10 33.84
N THR A 196 25.88 -15.87 33.94
CA THR A 196 26.19 -14.80 32.97
C THR A 196 27.68 -14.47 32.97
N ALA A 197 28.41 -14.75 34.06
CA ALA A 197 29.85 -14.61 34.10
C ALA A 197 30.60 -15.50 33.08
N GLU A 198 30.03 -16.64 32.67
CA GLU A 198 30.60 -17.52 31.63
C GLU A 198 30.62 -16.89 30.24
N TYR A 199 29.81 -15.86 30.02
CA TYR A 199 29.70 -15.15 28.75
C TYR A 199 30.67 -13.98 28.61
N LYS A 200 31.33 -13.53 29.70
CA LYS A 200 32.26 -12.38 29.68
C LYS A 200 33.35 -12.45 28.62
N ALA A 201 33.83 -13.66 28.30
CA ALA A 201 34.87 -13.86 27.29
C ALA A 201 34.33 -13.99 25.86
N LYS A 202 33.01 -14.02 25.70
CA LYS A 202 32.32 -14.19 24.40
C LYS A 202 31.71 -12.87 23.92
N VAL A 203 31.14 -12.10 24.84
CA VAL A 203 30.56 -10.79 24.56
C VAL A 203 31.68 -9.81 24.21
N TRP A 204 31.51 -9.02 23.16
CA TRP A 204 32.55 -8.09 22.69
C TRP A 204 32.52 -6.73 23.38
N ASN A 205 31.45 -6.44 24.11
CA ASN A 205 31.31 -5.27 24.95
C ASN A 205 31.07 -5.66 26.42
N GLN A 206 31.19 -4.70 27.34
CA GLN A 206 30.85 -4.92 28.73
C GLN A 206 29.36 -5.24 28.90
N ILE A 207 29.08 -6.28 29.70
CA ILE A 207 27.72 -6.74 29.99
C ILE A 207 27.03 -5.73 30.92
N GLU A 208 25.92 -5.16 30.46
CA GLU A 208 25.08 -4.27 31.25
C GLU A 208 24.30 -5.04 32.32
N ASN A 209 24.27 -4.53 33.55
CA ASN A 209 23.53 -5.13 34.67
C ASN A 209 22.22 -4.38 34.95
N VAL A 210 21.29 -5.01 35.66
CA VAL A 210 19.98 -4.43 36.02
C VAL A 210 20.11 -3.17 36.88
N GLU A 211 21.22 -3.02 37.61
CA GLU A 211 21.52 -1.83 38.42
C GLU A 211 21.95 -0.61 37.58
N ARG A 212 22.48 -0.85 36.37
CA ARG A 212 22.77 0.17 35.34
C ARG A 212 23.72 1.29 35.80
N ILE A 213 24.67 0.97 36.67
CA ILE A 213 25.68 1.94 37.16
C ILE A 213 26.53 2.50 36.01
N ASP A 214 26.96 1.63 35.10
CA ASP A 214 27.92 1.95 34.03
C ASP A 214 27.26 1.97 32.63
N CYS A 215 25.94 2.14 32.55
CA CYS A 215 25.14 2.04 31.31
C CYS A 215 25.71 2.89 30.16
N ASN A 216 26.29 4.06 30.42
CA ASN A 216 26.93 4.91 29.39
C ASN A 216 28.20 4.29 28.74
N SER A 217 28.63 3.11 29.18
CA SER A 217 29.84 2.44 28.70
C SER A 217 29.64 0.94 28.44
N GLN A 218 28.43 0.44 28.64
CA GLN A 218 28.06 -0.98 28.52
C GLN A 218 27.01 -1.13 27.43
N ALA A 219 26.98 -2.30 26.78
CA ALA A 219 26.02 -2.63 25.72
C ALA A 219 25.80 -1.48 24.70
N ASP A 220 24.58 -0.99 24.55
CA ASP A 220 24.16 0.02 23.57
C ASP A 220 24.48 1.47 23.97
N GLN A 221 25.01 1.67 25.19
CA GLN A 221 25.36 2.95 25.81
C GLN A 221 24.20 3.90 26.08
N PHE A 222 22.98 3.39 26.19
CA PHE A 222 21.81 4.16 26.62
C PHE A 222 21.33 3.71 28.00
N CYS A 223 21.19 4.65 28.92
CA CYS A 223 20.77 4.39 30.30
C CYS A 223 19.25 4.26 30.47
N ASP A 224 18.46 4.49 29.41
CA ASP A 224 17.00 4.29 29.40
C ASP A 224 16.53 3.09 28.57
N THR A 225 17.46 2.26 28.09
CA THR A 225 17.22 0.97 27.41
C THR A 225 17.64 -0.21 28.29
N GLU A 226 16.70 -0.89 28.95
CA GLU A 226 17.05 -1.99 29.87
C GLU A 226 17.95 -3.07 29.22
N PRO A 227 18.78 -3.79 30.00
CA PRO A 227 19.67 -4.81 29.47
C PRO A 227 18.95 -5.80 28.55
N ASP A 228 19.59 -6.17 27.44
CA ASP A 228 19.09 -7.14 26.48
C ASP A 228 20.22 -8.07 26.04
N TYR A 229 20.03 -9.38 26.21
CA TYR A 229 21.04 -10.40 25.87
C TYR A 229 20.56 -11.31 24.74
N ILE A 230 19.44 -10.98 24.06
CA ILE A 230 18.80 -11.85 23.08
C ILE A 230 19.09 -11.36 21.67
N SER A 231 20.09 -11.96 21.02
CA SER A 231 20.52 -11.58 19.67
C SER A 231 19.83 -12.33 18.52
N ASP A 232 18.85 -13.17 18.82
CA ASP A 232 17.99 -13.84 17.83
C ASP A 232 16.60 -13.21 17.82
N ARG A 233 15.73 -13.53 16.86
CA ARG A 233 14.35 -13.00 16.89
C ARG A 233 13.51 -13.71 17.95
N TRP A 234 12.74 -12.94 18.72
CA TRP A 234 12.00 -13.47 19.87
C TRP A 234 10.57 -12.90 20.02
N PRO A 235 9.60 -13.70 20.51
CA PRO A 235 8.25 -13.24 20.86
C PRO A 235 8.22 -12.59 22.24
N CYS A 236 7.24 -11.72 22.46
CA CYS A 236 6.99 -11.07 23.75
C CYS A 236 5.66 -11.48 24.40
N ASP A 237 5.51 -11.15 25.69
CA ASP A 237 4.26 -11.22 26.43
C ASP A 237 3.34 -10.01 26.15
N ALA A 238 2.21 -9.93 26.87
CA ALA A 238 1.25 -8.83 26.72
C ALA A 238 1.78 -7.45 27.18
N ASN A 239 2.91 -7.41 27.89
CA ASN A 239 3.60 -6.19 28.31
C ASN A 239 4.82 -5.89 27.45
N ASN A 240 4.94 -6.54 26.29
CA ASN A 240 6.08 -6.46 25.37
C ASN A 240 7.42 -6.90 26.01
N ARG A 241 7.41 -7.85 26.95
CA ARG A 241 8.62 -8.40 27.58
C ARG A 241 8.99 -9.77 27.03
N SER A 242 10.28 -10.12 27.05
CA SER A 242 10.75 -11.44 26.62
C SER A 242 10.08 -12.57 27.41
N LEU A 243 9.67 -13.65 26.73
CA LEU A 243 9.07 -14.82 27.39
C LEU A 243 10.08 -15.62 28.24
N ILE A 244 11.37 -15.46 27.95
CA ILE A 244 12.45 -16.06 28.74
C ILE A 244 12.92 -15.08 29.82
N ASN A 245 13.29 -15.63 30.96
CA ASN A 245 14.02 -14.91 31.99
C ASN A 245 15.50 -14.86 31.60
N LEU A 246 16.13 -13.74 31.94
CA LEU A 246 17.57 -13.48 31.83
C LEU A 246 18.11 -13.20 33.24
N LYS A 247 19.42 -13.34 33.44
CA LYS A 247 20.10 -12.95 34.68
C LYS A 247 21.30 -12.10 34.35
N ASP A 248 21.53 -11.03 35.09
CA ASP A 248 22.76 -10.24 34.95
C ASP A 248 23.96 -10.90 35.67
N LEU A 249 25.09 -10.19 35.78
CA LEU A 249 26.30 -10.71 36.45
C LEU A 249 26.14 -10.87 37.97
N ASN A 250 25.12 -10.26 38.56
CA ASN A 250 24.80 -10.32 39.98
C ASN A 250 23.64 -11.30 40.26
N ASP A 251 23.28 -12.14 39.27
CA ASP A 251 22.14 -13.07 39.31
C ASP A 251 20.76 -12.38 39.45
N SER A 252 20.66 -11.07 39.19
CA SER A 252 19.38 -10.36 39.16
C SER A 252 18.58 -10.79 37.94
N ILE A 253 17.35 -11.28 38.16
CA ILE A 253 16.48 -11.78 37.09
C ILE A 253 15.72 -10.63 36.43
N PHE A 254 15.68 -10.62 35.10
CA PHE A 254 14.92 -9.65 34.31
C PHE A 254 14.37 -10.25 32.99
N ASN A 255 13.54 -9.48 32.28
CA ASN A 255 13.05 -9.81 30.94
C ASN A 255 13.33 -8.62 30.02
N ALA A 256 13.88 -8.88 28.82
CA ALA A 256 14.25 -7.83 27.86
C ALA A 256 13.00 -7.04 27.40
N ASP A 257 13.19 -5.74 27.14
CA ASP A 257 12.14 -4.84 26.63
C ASP A 257 12.01 -4.96 25.11
N GLY A 258 10.93 -5.59 24.65
CA GLY A 258 10.65 -5.80 23.24
C GLY A 258 9.95 -4.63 22.56
N SER A 259 9.68 -3.55 23.29
CA SER A 259 9.08 -2.34 22.71
C SER A 259 10.08 -1.50 21.90
N LEU A 260 11.37 -1.74 22.07
CA LEU A 260 12.45 -0.99 21.41
C LEU A 260 12.66 -1.46 19.97
N PHE A 261 12.63 -0.52 19.00
CA PHE A 261 12.89 -0.82 17.59
C PHE A 261 14.29 -1.38 17.34
N MET A 262 15.28 -1.05 18.19
CA MET A 262 16.66 -1.54 18.08
C MET A 262 16.89 -2.93 18.72
N SER A 263 15.85 -3.57 19.24
CA SER A 263 15.88 -4.97 19.68
C SER A 263 15.56 -5.94 18.52
N TYR A 264 15.67 -7.24 18.78
CA TYR A 264 15.19 -8.29 17.87
C TYR A 264 13.85 -8.91 18.32
N ALA A 265 13.05 -8.19 19.10
CA ALA A 265 11.67 -8.62 19.34
C ALA A 265 10.88 -8.69 18.02
N PHE A 266 9.84 -9.52 17.96
CA PHE A 266 8.94 -9.53 16.81
C PHE A 266 8.24 -8.18 16.63
N ASP A 267 7.91 -7.81 15.39
CA ASP A 267 7.34 -6.50 15.05
C ASP A 267 6.08 -6.15 15.87
N GLY A 268 5.27 -7.15 16.27
CA GLY A 268 4.10 -6.95 17.12
C GLY A 268 4.40 -6.50 18.56
N CYS A 269 5.66 -6.58 19.00
CA CYS A 269 6.14 -6.12 20.31
C CYS A 269 6.66 -4.68 20.25
N MET A 270 7.27 -4.32 19.11
CA MET A 270 7.99 -3.07 18.91
C MET A 270 7.03 -1.89 18.79
N SER A 271 7.42 -0.74 19.34
CA SER A 271 6.57 0.46 19.28
C SER A 271 7.30 1.79 19.49
N ARG A 272 8.59 1.80 19.82
CA ARG A 272 9.31 3.03 20.15
C ARG A 272 10.83 2.95 20.00
N PHE A 273 11.45 4.11 19.87
CA PHE A 273 12.80 4.37 20.39
C PHE A 273 12.71 4.88 21.84
N SER A 274 13.78 4.73 22.62
CA SER A 274 13.90 5.37 23.94
C SER A 274 14.12 6.89 23.82
N ASN A 275 14.04 7.61 24.93
CA ASN A 275 14.27 9.06 24.93
C ASN A 275 15.74 9.37 24.63
N GLU A 276 16.67 8.59 25.18
CA GLU A 276 18.09 8.76 24.89
C GLU A 276 18.44 8.33 23.45
N GLN A 277 17.81 7.27 22.92
CA GLN A 277 17.93 6.91 21.50
C GLN A 277 17.42 8.05 20.59
N ASN A 278 16.26 8.64 20.90
CA ASN A 278 15.75 9.80 20.16
C ASN A 278 16.74 10.97 20.18
N ASN A 279 17.30 11.28 21.34
CA ASN A 279 18.32 12.32 21.47
C ASN A 279 19.61 11.96 20.73
N GLY A 280 20.04 10.70 20.76
CA GLY A 280 21.21 10.20 20.02
C GLY A 280 21.06 10.41 18.52
N MET A 281 19.90 10.07 17.96
CA MET A 281 19.61 10.32 16.55
C MET A 281 19.63 11.82 16.21
N LEU A 282 19.01 12.66 17.04
CA LEU A 282 19.00 14.11 16.82
C LEU A 282 20.39 14.75 16.93
N ASN A 283 21.24 14.23 17.82
CA ASN A 283 22.63 14.66 17.95
C ASN A 283 23.42 14.28 16.69
N ASN A 284 23.28 13.03 16.22
CA ASN A 284 23.90 12.59 14.98
C ASN A 284 23.50 13.49 13.79
N ILE A 285 22.21 13.80 13.66
CA ILE A 285 21.71 14.70 12.62
C ILE A 285 22.31 16.09 12.76
N SER A 286 22.30 16.65 13.97
CA SER A 286 22.74 18.02 14.22
C SER A 286 24.26 18.18 14.14
N ASN A 287 25.04 17.14 14.39
CA ASN A 287 26.50 17.23 14.42
C ASN A 287 27.15 16.73 13.13
N ARG A 288 26.56 15.71 12.50
CA ARG A 288 27.20 14.98 11.39
C ARG A 288 26.37 14.97 10.11
N ARG A 289 25.04 15.02 10.21
CA ARG A 289 24.14 14.95 9.05
C ARG A 289 23.33 16.23 8.84
N GLN A 290 23.89 17.41 9.17
CA GLN A 290 23.20 18.71 9.04
C GLN A 290 22.71 18.97 7.61
N ILE A 291 23.40 18.41 6.61
CA ILE A 291 23.03 18.52 5.19
C ILE A 291 21.66 17.91 4.87
N LEU A 292 21.14 17.02 5.72
CA LEU A 292 19.82 16.43 5.57
C LEU A 292 18.70 17.35 6.06
N LEU A 293 19.00 18.38 6.86
CA LEU A 293 17.97 19.25 7.42
C LEU A 293 17.33 20.12 6.34
N ARG A 294 16.00 20.23 6.39
CA ARG A 294 15.20 21.09 5.51
C ARG A 294 14.41 22.13 6.33
N PRO A 295 15.09 23.10 6.99
CA PRO A 295 14.43 24.01 7.94
C PRO A 295 13.38 24.94 7.31
N ASN A 296 13.46 25.15 6.00
CA ASN A 296 12.57 26.05 5.26
C ASN A 296 11.45 25.31 4.50
N VAL A 297 11.38 23.98 4.60
CA VAL A 297 10.33 23.23 3.93
C VAL A 297 8.99 23.46 4.62
N LYS A 298 7.94 23.62 3.83
CA LYS A 298 6.57 23.78 4.32
C LYS A 298 5.80 22.52 3.95
N PRO A 299 5.48 21.64 4.92
CA PRO A 299 4.67 20.46 4.63
C PRO A 299 3.30 20.87 4.10
N ILE A 300 2.82 20.12 3.13
CA ILE A 300 1.46 20.25 2.61
C ILE A 300 0.66 19.11 3.23
N TYR A 301 -0.36 19.45 4.01
CA TYR A 301 -1.26 18.49 4.64
C TYR A 301 -2.57 18.42 3.85
N GLN A 302 -3.16 17.24 3.74
CA GLN A 302 -4.41 16.99 3.03
C GLN A 302 -5.60 17.16 3.97
N ASN A 303 -6.79 17.41 3.41
CA ASN A 303 -8.03 17.27 4.19
C ASN A 303 -8.22 15.81 4.57
N THR A 304 -8.40 15.52 5.87
CA THR A 304 -8.61 14.16 6.40
C THR A 304 -9.98 13.57 6.11
N ASP A 305 -10.95 14.37 5.64
CA ASP A 305 -12.31 13.91 5.34
C ASP A 305 -12.31 12.91 4.18
N SER A 306 -12.88 11.73 4.40
CA SER A 306 -13.07 10.76 3.31
C SER A 306 -13.96 11.33 2.21
N PHE A 307 -13.77 10.83 0.99
CA PHE A 307 -14.53 11.28 -0.18
C PHE A 307 -15.19 10.10 -0.91
N ASP A 308 -16.18 10.41 -1.74
CA ASP A 308 -16.88 9.43 -2.56
C ASP A 308 -16.39 9.44 -4.00
N PHE A 309 -16.47 8.28 -4.66
CA PHE A 309 -16.29 8.21 -6.11
C PHE A 309 -17.38 8.99 -6.82
N ILE A 310 -17.02 9.70 -7.90
CA ILE A 310 -18.00 10.32 -8.80
C ILE A 310 -18.61 9.23 -9.69
N TYR A 311 -17.76 8.32 -10.19
CA TYR A 311 -18.17 7.17 -10.99
C TYR A 311 -17.07 6.08 -10.98
N PRO A 312 -17.40 4.78 -10.94
CA PRO A 312 -18.74 4.25 -10.77
C PRO A 312 -19.27 4.48 -9.37
N LEU A 313 -20.60 4.56 -9.25
CA LEU A 313 -21.25 4.63 -7.95
C LEU A 313 -21.17 3.26 -7.26
N ASN A 314 -21.24 3.25 -5.94
CA ASN A 314 -21.27 2.01 -5.20
C ASN A 314 -22.48 1.15 -5.63
N GLU A 315 -22.24 -0.14 -5.79
CA GLU A 315 -23.18 -1.16 -6.27
C GLU A 315 -23.73 -0.96 -7.69
N SER A 316 -23.13 -0.08 -8.50
CA SER A 316 -23.56 0.12 -9.89
C SER A 316 -23.06 -0.97 -10.84
N THR A 317 -23.77 -1.13 -11.96
CA THR A 317 -23.34 -1.95 -13.11
C THR A 317 -22.68 -1.06 -14.15
N VAL A 318 -21.56 -1.50 -14.71
CA VAL A 318 -20.73 -0.74 -15.63
C VAL A 318 -20.35 -1.54 -16.88
N PRO A 319 -20.07 -0.88 -18.02
CA PRO A 319 -19.57 -1.55 -19.20
C PRO A 319 -18.27 -2.33 -18.92
N TYR A 320 -18.21 -3.59 -19.34
CA TYR A 320 -17.04 -4.43 -19.11
C TYR A 320 -15.87 -4.10 -20.06
N LYS A 321 -16.15 -3.54 -21.24
CA LYS A 321 -15.12 -3.25 -22.26
C LYS A 321 -14.29 -2.00 -21.97
N SER A 322 -14.90 -1.03 -21.30
CA SER A 322 -14.31 0.29 -21.09
C SER A 322 -14.97 0.96 -19.90
N LEU A 323 -14.19 1.15 -18.83
CA LEU A 323 -14.60 1.88 -17.63
C LEU A 323 -13.60 2.99 -17.36
N THR A 324 -14.08 4.20 -17.14
CA THR A 324 -13.28 5.26 -16.51
C THR A 324 -13.75 5.43 -15.09
N ILE A 325 -12.87 5.24 -14.11
CA ILE A 325 -13.14 5.54 -12.70
C ILE A 325 -12.73 6.99 -12.44
N THR A 326 -13.54 7.72 -11.68
CA THR A 326 -13.38 9.16 -11.39
C THR A 326 -13.73 9.48 -9.93
N TRP A 327 -13.03 10.46 -9.35
CA TRP A 327 -13.22 10.93 -7.98
C TRP A 327 -12.97 12.45 -7.91
N PRO A 328 -13.40 13.15 -6.84
CA PRO A 328 -13.12 14.58 -6.70
C PRO A 328 -11.64 14.84 -6.44
N LYS A 329 -11.18 16.04 -6.80
CA LYS A 329 -9.88 16.54 -6.38
C LYS A 329 -9.87 16.70 -4.85
N VAL A 330 -8.77 16.27 -4.22
CA VAL A 330 -8.53 16.39 -2.78
C VAL A 330 -7.51 17.51 -2.59
N GLU A 331 -7.82 18.48 -1.73
CA GLU A 331 -6.90 19.58 -1.44
C GLU A 331 -5.62 19.06 -0.78
N GLY A 332 -4.46 19.58 -1.19
CA GLY A 332 -3.16 19.12 -0.72
C GLY A 332 -2.66 17.79 -1.33
N ALA A 333 -3.48 17.08 -2.09
CA ALA A 333 -3.08 15.85 -2.76
C ALA A 333 -2.23 16.16 -4.01
N LYS A 334 -1.15 15.40 -4.18
CA LYS A 334 -0.31 15.42 -5.39
C LYS A 334 -0.55 14.19 -6.25
N TYR A 335 -0.76 13.05 -5.60
CA TYR A 335 -0.98 11.77 -6.26
C TYR A 335 -2.20 11.03 -5.70
N TYR A 336 -2.70 10.09 -6.48
CA TYR A 336 -3.74 9.15 -6.12
C TYR A 336 -3.22 7.74 -6.33
N LEU A 337 -3.20 6.93 -5.28
CA LEU A 337 -3.01 5.50 -5.39
C LEU A 337 -4.36 4.86 -5.69
N VAL A 338 -4.45 4.14 -6.79
CA VAL A 338 -5.70 3.56 -7.28
C VAL A 338 -5.54 2.06 -7.35
N GLN A 339 -6.44 1.33 -6.68
CA GLN A 339 -6.51 -0.12 -6.78
C GLN A 339 -7.91 -0.58 -7.17
N VAL A 340 -7.95 -1.51 -8.13
CA VAL A 340 -9.14 -2.25 -8.49
C VAL A 340 -8.85 -3.73 -8.36
N ALA A 341 -9.75 -4.47 -7.74
CA ALA A 341 -9.58 -5.88 -7.41
C ALA A 341 -10.85 -6.70 -7.64
N ARG A 342 -10.70 -8.01 -7.77
CA ARG A 342 -11.83 -8.97 -7.85
C ARG A 342 -12.25 -9.54 -6.49
N ALA A 343 -11.50 -9.21 -5.44
CA ALA A 343 -11.76 -9.63 -4.08
C ALA A 343 -11.82 -8.40 -3.16
N PRO A 344 -12.72 -8.37 -2.16
CA PRO A 344 -12.86 -7.22 -1.24
C PRO A 344 -11.62 -7.01 -0.37
N SER A 345 -10.80 -8.04 -0.17
CA SER A 345 -9.52 -7.98 0.52
C SER A 345 -8.39 -7.38 -0.34
N PHE A 346 -8.64 -7.06 -1.61
CA PHE A 346 -7.63 -6.62 -2.58
C PHE A 346 -6.48 -7.63 -2.81
N SER A 347 -6.75 -8.93 -2.63
CA SER A 347 -5.78 -10.00 -2.91
C SER A 347 -5.64 -10.37 -4.39
N ILE A 348 -6.64 -10.06 -5.21
CA ILE A 348 -6.64 -10.30 -6.67
C ILE A 348 -6.74 -8.95 -7.38
N ILE A 349 -5.59 -8.30 -7.54
CA ILE A 349 -5.44 -6.98 -8.16
C ILE A 349 -5.63 -7.06 -9.68
N VAL A 350 -6.37 -6.10 -10.22
CA VAL A 350 -6.64 -5.90 -11.65
C VAL A 350 -5.93 -4.65 -12.16
N LYS A 351 -5.88 -3.61 -11.32
CA LYS A 351 -5.25 -2.32 -11.57
C LYS A 351 -4.61 -1.84 -10.27
N ASN A 352 -3.37 -1.35 -10.32
CA ASN A 352 -2.65 -0.79 -9.19
C ASN A 352 -1.68 0.28 -9.69
N GLU A 353 -2.03 1.55 -9.53
CA GLU A 353 -1.29 2.68 -10.11
C GLU A 353 -1.19 3.85 -9.14
N ILE A 354 -0.21 4.72 -9.41
CA ILE A 354 -0.09 6.05 -8.80
C ILE A 354 -0.18 7.07 -9.93
N ILE A 355 -1.10 8.03 -9.82
CA ILE A 355 -1.37 9.01 -10.87
C ILE A 355 -1.66 10.39 -10.27
N GLU A 356 -1.42 11.45 -11.03
CA GLU A 356 -1.74 12.83 -10.61
C GLU A 356 -3.18 13.23 -10.98
N SER A 357 -3.79 12.55 -11.95
CA SER A 357 -5.16 12.80 -12.39
C SER A 357 -6.21 12.24 -11.41
N THR A 358 -7.40 12.82 -11.43
CA THR A 358 -8.55 12.37 -10.62
C THR A 358 -9.41 11.32 -11.35
N SER A 359 -8.80 10.61 -12.30
CA SER A 359 -9.45 9.59 -13.10
C SER A 359 -8.46 8.59 -13.67
N THR A 360 -8.89 7.33 -13.84
CA THR A 360 -8.15 6.30 -14.57
C THR A 360 -9.05 5.46 -15.46
N TYR A 361 -8.50 5.00 -16.58
CA TYR A 361 -9.15 4.09 -17.50
C TYR A 361 -8.86 2.60 -17.18
N ILE A 362 -9.84 1.73 -17.45
CA ILE A 362 -9.78 0.28 -17.26
C ILE A 362 -10.49 -0.40 -18.43
N ASP A 363 -9.77 -1.29 -19.13
CA ASP A 363 -10.25 -2.12 -20.25
C ASP A 363 -10.16 -3.62 -19.98
N SER A 364 -9.67 -4.02 -18.80
CA SER A 364 -9.39 -5.40 -18.42
C SER A 364 -10.49 -6.05 -17.58
N LEU A 365 -11.69 -5.48 -17.56
CA LEU A 365 -12.82 -6.07 -16.83
C LEU A 365 -13.36 -7.29 -17.57
N LEU A 366 -13.57 -8.36 -16.82
CA LEU A 366 -14.18 -9.59 -17.29
C LEU A 366 -15.69 -9.47 -17.11
N PRO A 367 -16.48 -9.86 -18.12
CA PRO A 367 -17.93 -9.72 -18.08
C PRO A 367 -18.56 -10.55 -16.96
N GLY A 368 -19.60 -9.99 -16.33
CA GLY A 368 -20.38 -10.63 -15.26
C GLY A 368 -19.60 -10.84 -13.97
N LYS A 369 -18.45 -10.17 -13.80
CA LYS A 369 -17.64 -10.24 -12.58
C LYS A 369 -17.89 -9.04 -11.68
N THR A 370 -17.71 -9.27 -10.39
CA THR A 370 -17.73 -8.24 -9.35
C THR A 370 -16.33 -7.69 -9.14
N TYR A 371 -16.25 -6.38 -8.96
CA TYR A 371 -15.03 -5.64 -8.71
C TYR A 371 -15.18 -4.74 -7.49
N TYR A 372 -14.03 -4.43 -6.89
CA TYR A 372 -13.89 -3.52 -5.75
C TYR A 372 -12.85 -2.48 -6.12
N ALA A 373 -13.11 -1.21 -5.86
CA ALA A 373 -12.16 -0.14 -6.06
C ALA A 373 -11.91 0.65 -4.78
N ARG A 374 -10.66 1.07 -4.59
CA ARG A 374 -10.25 2.01 -3.55
C ARG A 374 -9.26 3.01 -4.13
N VAL A 375 -9.36 4.24 -3.65
CA VAL A 375 -8.44 5.33 -3.97
C VAL A 375 -7.95 5.94 -2.68
N LYS A 376 -6.67 6.25 -2.59
CA LYS A 376 -6.09 7.06 -1.53
C LYS A 376 -5.34 8.24 -2.13
N ALA A 377 -5.67 9.44 -1.67
CA ALA A 377 -4.92 10.65 -1.96
C ALA A 377 -3.64 10.69 -1.11
N VAL A 378 -2.51 11.06 -1.71
CA VAL A 378 -1.23 11.21 -1.02
C VAL A 378 -0.45 12.41 -1.58
N ASN A 379 0.59 12.81 -0.87
CA ASN A 379 1.59 13.72 -1.37
C ASN A 379 2.98 13.32 -0.84
N ASP A 380 3.96 14.20 -1.05
CA ASP A 380 5.36 13.95 -0.69
C ASP A 380 5.60 13.95 0.84
N PHE A 381 4.69 14.48 1.66
CA PHE A 381 4.79 14.60 3.13
C PHE A 381 3.83 13.68 3.90
N GLU A 382 2.66 13.39 3.31
CA GLU A 382 1.60 12.58 3.90
C GLU A 382 1.35 11.31 3.07
N PHE A 383 1.94 10.22 3.54
CA PHE A 383 1.86 8.92 2.86
C PHE A 383 0.60 8.12 3.25
N ASN A 384 0.07 8.35 4.45
CA ASN A 384 -1.20 7.83 4.96
C ASN A 384 -2.32 8.85 4.76
N GLY A 385 -2.43 9.39 3.54
CA GLY A 385 -3.43 10.40 3.23
C GLY A 385 -4.86 9.86 3.13
N THR A 386 -5.71 10.65 2.50
CA THR A 386 -7.16 10.56 2.59
C THR A 386 -7.73 9.44 1.74
N TYR A 387 -8.57 8.60 2.34
CA TYR A 387 -9.19 7.47 1.65
C TYR A 387 -10.54 7.85 1.04
N ALA A 388 -10.79 7.35 -0.16
CA ALA A 388 -12.14 7.22 -0.67
C ALA A 388 -12.90 6.14 0.09
N HIS A 389 -14.22 6.28 0.25
CA HIS A 389 -15.05 5.14 0.63
C HIS A 389 -14.91 4.05 -0.44
N PRO A 390 -14.46 2.83 -0.08
CA PRO A 390 -14.27 1.77 -1.06
C PRO A 390 -15.61 1.39 -1.68
N ILE A 391 -15.62 1.22 -2.99
CA ILE A 391 -16.82 0.87 -3.73
C ILE A 391 -16.76 -0.57 -4.23
N LYS A 392 -17.94 -1.16 -4.40
CA LYS A 392 -18.16 -2.41 -5.13
C LYS A 392 -18.94 -2.09 -6.40
N PHE A 393 -18.60 -2.68 -7.53
CA PHE A 393 -19.35 -2.52 -8.78
C PHE A 393 -19.35 -3.81 -9.61
N TYR A 394 -20.25 -3.90 -10.57
CA TYR A 394 -20.47 -5.10 -11.38
C TYR A 394 -20.14 -4.80 -12.85
N ALA A 395 -19.25 -5.58 -13.44
CA ALA A 395 -19.06 -5.53 -14.89
C ALA A 395 -20.24 -6.22 -15.57
N GLU A 396 -20.82 -5.58 -16.58
CA GLU A 396 -21.90 -6.15 -17.41
C GLU A 396 -21.58 -7.59 -17.83
N GLY A 397 -22.56 -8.47 -17.77
CA GLY A 397 -22.45 -9.84 -18.28
C GLY A 397 -22.22 -9.87 -19.79
N LEU A 398 -21.71 -11.00 -20.30
CA LEU A 398 -21.89 -11.28 -21.71
C LEU A 398 -23.39 -11.41 -21.92
N GLN A 399 -23.95 -10.51 -22.71
CA GLN A 399 -25.29 -10.67 -23.25
C GLN A 399 -25.25 -11.95 -24.12
N THR A 400 -25.64 -13.09 -23.55
CA THR A 400 -26.10 -14.19 -24.39
C THR A 400 -27.39 -13.69 -24.98
N SER A 401 -27.45 -13.51 -26.29
CA SER A 401 -28.70 -13.34 -27.01
C SER A 401 -29.51 -14.64 -26.90
N ASN A 402 -30.07 -14.90 -25.73
CA ASN A 402 -31.28 -15.64 -25.56
C ASN A 402 -32.28 -14.61 -25.07
N SER A 403 -33.20 -14.28 -25.97
CA SER A 403 -34.49 -13.71 -25.63
C SER A 403 -35.01 -14.39 -24.36
N ASP A 404 -35.08 -13.64 -23.26
CA ASP A 404 -36.25 -13.61 -22.39
C ASP A 404 -36.07 -12.61 -21.25
N GLY A 405 -36.82 -11.51 -21.35
CA GLY A 405 -37.58 -10.96 -20.23
C GLY A 405 -36.80 -10.27 -19.11
N PHE A 406 -36.41 -9.02 -19.33
CA PHE A 406 -36.88 -7.82 -18.60
C PHE A 406 -36.20 -6.59 -19.21
N ALA A 407 -36.47 -6.37 -20.49
CA ALA A 407 -36.13 -5.11 -21.15
C ALA A 407 -37.21 -4.09 -20.75
N SER A 408 -36.78 -2.86 -20.44
CA SER A 408 -37.70 -1.72 -20.63
C SER A 408 -38.29 -1.85 -22.04
N PRO A 409 -39.61 -1.72 -22.22
CA PRO A 409 -40.27 -2.10 -23.46
C PRO A 409 -39.60 -1.42 -24.66
N GLU A 410 -38.79 -2.18 -25.42
CA GLU A 410 -37.98 -1.61 -26.48
C GLU A 410 -38.89 -1.28 -27.65
N VAL A 411 -39.18 0.00 -27.82
CA VAL A 411 -39.71 0.52 -29.08
C VAL A 411 -38.58 0.50 -30.11
N THR A 412 -38.73 -0.30 -31.17
CA THR A 412 -37.76 -0.40 -32.27
C THR A 412 -38.36 0.16 -33.55
N VAL A 413 -37.53 0.82 -34.36
CA VAL A 413 -37.91 1.45 -35.62
C VAL A 413 -37.00 0.93 -36.72
N PHE A 414 -37.57 0.35 -37.77
CA PHE A 414 -36.80 -0.21 -38.89
C PHE A 414 -37.56 -0.10 -40.23
N PRO A 415 -36.84 0.04 -41.36
CA PRO A 415 -35.41 0.32 -41.44
C PRO A 415 -35.10 1.74 -40.91
N ASN A 416 -33.89 1.94 -40.39
CA ASN A 416 -33.41 3.24 -39.93
C ASN A 416 -31.90 3.30 -40.16
N PRO A 417 -31.41 3.93 -41.25
CA PRO A 417 -32.14 4.83 -42.15
C PRO A 417 -33.22 4.15 -43.02
N VAL A 418 -34.30 4.88 -43.34
CA VAL A 418 -35.38 4.46 -44.24
C VAL A 418 -35.30 5.23 -45.55
N THR A 419 -35.35 4.54 -46.69
CA THR A 419 -35.38 5.18 -48.00
C THR A 419 -36.77 5.76 -48.29
N ARG A 420 -36.83 6.95 -48.90
CA ARG A 420 -38.11 7.55 -49.37
C ARG A 420 -38.92 6.56 -50.23
N GLY A 421 -40.23 6.51 -50.00
CA GLY A 421 -41.18 5.62 -50.66
C GLY A 421 -41.15 4.17 -50.16
N LYS A 422 -40.40 3.89 -49.08
CA LYS A 422 -40.40 2.58 -48.39
C LYS A 422 -41.23 2.64 -47.11
N ASN A 423 -41.55 1.46 -46.60
CA ASN A 423 -42.33 1.32 -45.38
C ASN A 423 -41.43 1.53 -44.17
N LEU A 424 -41.93 2.25 -43.17
CA LEU A 424 -41.32 2.40 -41.85
C LEU A 424 -42.12 1.57 -40.85
N ILE A 425 -41.47 0.61 -40.20
CA ILE A 425 -42.10 -0.28 -39.24
C ILE A 425 -41.64 0.11 -37.84
N VAL A 426 -42.61 0.23 -36.94
CA VAL A 426 -42.40 0.52 -35.53
C VAL A 426 -43.00 -0.64 -34.75
N THR A 427 -42.18 -1.33 -33.97
CA THR A 427 -42.65 -2.39 -33.06
C THR A 427 -42.49 -1.92 -31.63
N PHE A 428 -43.50 -2.20 -30.82
CA PHE A 428 -43.59 -1.77 -29.43
C PHE A 428 -44.37 -2.81 -28.62
N PRO A 429 -44.09 -2.96 -27.32
CA PRO A 429 -44.85 -3.88 -26.48
C PRO A 429 -46.30 -3.44 -26.29
N GLN A 430 -47.21 -4.41 -26.24
CA GLN A 430 -48.66 -4.15 -26.20
C GLN A 430 -49.07 -3.43 -24.90
N GLU A 431 -48.38 -3.75 -23.81
CA GLU A 431 -48.53 -3.17 -22.49
C GLU A 431 -48.23 -1.66 -22.42
N LEU A 432 -47.56 -1.08 -23.44
CA LEU A 432 -47.35 0.36 -23.51
C LEU A 432 -48.64 1.15 -23.77
N GLY A 433 -49.70 0.51 -24.26
CA GLY A 433 -50.99 1.18 -24.48
C GLY A 433 -50.85 2.42 -25.39
N ILE A 434 -50.24 2.26 -26.57
CA ILE A 434 -49.98 3.38 -27.49
C ILE A 434 -51.29 4.08 -27.86
N GLN A 435 -51.38 5.36 -27.50
CA GLN A 435 -52.52 6.23 -27.80
C GLN A 435 -52.33 6.98 -29.13
N ASN A 436 -51.09 7.35 -29.46
CA ASN A 436 -50.78 8.11 -30.67
C ASN A 436 -49.35 7.84 -31.16
N ILE A 437 -49.14 7.88 -32.48
CA ILE A 437 -47.84 7.79 -33.14
C ILE A 437 -47.72 8.95 -34.14
N GLU A 438 -46.67 9.75 -34.03
CA GLU A 438 -46.43 10.89 -34.92
C GLU A 438 -44.96 11.07 -35.27
N ILE A 439 -44.69 11.74 -36.39
CA ILE A 439 -43.33 12.14 -36.79
C ILE A 439 -43.21 13.66 -36.68
N LEU A 440 -42.17 14.10 -35.99
CA LEU A 440 -41.81 15.49 -35.75
C LEU A 440 -40.49 15.80 -36.47
N THR A 441 -40.34 17.05 -36.90
CA THR A 441 -39.01 17.60 -37.25
C THR A 441 -38.13 17.68 -36.00
N ILE A 442 -36.81 17.84 -36.17
CA ILE A 442 -35.89 18.10 -35.04
C ILE A 442 -36.22 19.37 -34.24
N ALA A 443 -36.97 20.31 -34.84
CA ALA A 443 -37.47 21.50 -34.16
C ALA A 443 -38.78 21.26 -33.38
N GLY A 444 -39.25 20.00 -33.30
CA GLY A 444 -40.49 19.62 -32.59
C GLY A 444 -41.78 19.93 -33.35
N GLN A 445 -41.70 20.42 -34.59
CA GLN A 445 -42.89 20.70 -35.40
C GLN A 445 -43.41 19.39 -36.02
N ARG A 446 -44.72 19.15 -35.89
CA ARG A 446 -45.41 18.02 -36.53
C ARG A 446 -45.24 18.06 -38.04
N VAL A 447 -44.90 16.93 -38.65
CA VAL A 447 -44.90 16.79 -40.10
C VAL A 447 -46.36 16.63 -40.55
N THR A 448 -46.86 17.59 -41.34
CA THR A 448 -48.29 17.93 -41.46
C THR A 448 -49.18 17.05 -42.36
N ASP A 449 -48.74 15.86 -42.73
CA ASP A 449 -49.62 14.92 -43.42
C ASP A 449 -50.16 13.91 -42.40
N LYS A 450 -51.45 13.59 -42.48
CA LYS A 450 -52.00 12.43 -41.75
C LYS A 450 -51.28 11.19 -42.29
N LEU A 451 -50.20 10.82 -41.62
CA LEU A 451 -49.47 9.60 -41.90
C LEU A 451 -50.40 8.44 -41.59
N ASN A 452 -50.72 7.65 -42.61
CA ASN A 452 -51.60 6.50 -42.46
C ASN A 452 -50.79 5.36 -41.85
N TRP A 453 -50.92 5.23 -40.53
CA TRP A 453 -50.35 4.11 -39.79
C TRP A 453 -51.33 2.94 -39.79
N ASP A 454 -50.92 1.82 -40.36
CA ASP A 454 -51.61 0.55 -40.19
C ASP A 454 -51.15 -0.08 -38.87
N ILE A 455 -52.04 -0.06 -37.87
CA ILE A 455 -51.75 -0.62 -36.54
C ILE A 455 -52.20 -2.08 -36.51
N TYR A 456 -51.25 -2.98 -36.27
CA TYR A 456 -51.47 -4.42 -36.18
C TYR A 456 -51.31 -4.90 -34.74
N ASN A 457 -52.31 -5.62 -34.23
CA ASN A 457 -52.30 -6.31 -32.94
C ASN A 457 -51.90 -5.47 -31.71
N LYS A 458 -51.96 -4.13 -31.80
CA LYS A 458 -51.52 -3.17 -30.78
C LYS A 458 -50.05 -3.32 -30.35
N SER A 459 -49.20 -3.93 -31.17
CA SER A 459 -47.76 -4.11 -30.90
C SER A 459 -46.87 -3.76 -32.10
N MET A 460 -47.48 -3.37 -33.21
CA MET A 460 -46.79 -2.95 -34.42
C MET A 460 -47.61 -1.86 -35.11
N ALA A 461 -46.91 -0.85 -35.63
CA ALA A 461 -47.47 0.12 -36.55
C ALA A 461 -46.58 0.22 -37.78
N THR A 462 -47.19 0.15 -38.96
CA THR A 462 -46.49 0.31 -40.23
C THR A 462 -46.97 1.58 -40.90
N LEU A 463 -46.02 2.44 -41.26
CA LEU A 463 -46.26 3.56 -42.13
C LEU A 463 -45.83 3.18 -43.54
N THR A 464 -46.82 2.94 -44.40
CA THR A 464 -46.61 2.54 -45.79
C THR A 464 -46.28 3.77 -46.63
N ASP A 465 -45.34 3.62 -47.58
CA ASP A 465 -44.99 4.66 -48.55
C ASP A 465 -44.56 6.00 -47.92
N LEU A 466 -43.48 6.01 -47.12
CA LEU A 466 -42.99 7.21 -46.45
C LEU A 466 -42.47 8.26 -47.44
N GLN A 467 -43.17 9.40 -47.59
CA GLN A 467 -42.85 10.45 -48.56
C GLN A 467 -42.02 11.64 -48.02
N LEU A 468 -41.32 11.44 -46.89
CA LEU A 468 -40.50 12.49 -46.30
C LEU A 468 -39.24 12.78 -47.13
N SER A 469 -38.79 14.05 -47.11
CA SER A 469 -37.49 14.44 -47.64
C SER A 469 -36.36 13.81 -46.83
N SER A 470 -35.18 13.63 -47.44
CA SER A 470 -34.01 13.15 -46.72
C SER A 470 -33.67 14.09 -45.55
N GLY A 471 -33.38 13.51 -44.38
CA GLY A 471 -33.15 14.27 -43.15
C GLY A 471 -33.35 13.44 -41.88
N VAL A 472 -33.10 14.08 -40.74
CA VAL A 472 -33.32 13.48 -39.40
C VAL A 472 -34.66 13.97 -38.86
N TYR A 473 -35.46 13.04 -38.33
CA TYR A 473 -36.75 13.31 -37.71
C TYR A 473 -36.85 12.58 -36.37
N VAL A 474 -37.88 12.92 -35.59
CA VAL A 474 -38.21 12.28 -34.31
C VAL A 474 -39.55 11.57 -34.44
N LEU A 475 -39.57 10.26 -34.26
CA LEU A 475 -40.79 9.48 -34.06
C LEU A 475 -41.19 9.58 -32.60
N GLN A 476 -42.41 10.03 -32.33
CA GLN A 476 -42.96 10.17 -31.00
C GLN A 476 -44.14 9.22 -30.82
N LEU A 477 -44.09 8.41 -29.76
CA LEU A 477 -45.19 7.56 -29.32
C LEU A 477 -45.72 8.10 -27.99
N THR A 478 -47.03 8.36 -27.94
CA THR A 478 -47.72 8.77 -26.71
C THR A 478 -48.35 7.55 -26.07
N THR A 479 -48.05 7.30 -24.80
CA THR A 479 -48.59 6.22 -23.98
C THR A 479 -49.40 6.81 -22.82
N GLU A 480 -50.12 5.96 -22.08
CA GLU A 480 -50.76 6.37 -20.82
C GLU A 480 -49.74 6.85 -19.77
N SER A 481 -48.51 6.34 -19.82
CA SER A 481 -47.44 6.58 -18.85
C SER A 481 -46.48 7.72 -19.24
N GLY A 482 -46.56 8.26 -20.46
CA GLY A 482 -45.71 9.35 -20.92
C GLY A 482 -45.42 9.34 -22.42
N ILE A 483 -44.27 9.90 -22.79
CA ILE A 483 -43.84 10.04 -24.19
C ILE A 483 -42.56 9.23 -24.41
N ILE A 484 -42.54 8.44 -25.48
CA ILE A 484 -41.35 7.74 -25.97
C ILE A 484 -40.94 8.35 -27.30
N ALA A 485 -39.67 8.78 -27.41
CA ALA A 485 -39.13 9.36 -28.63
C ALA A 485 -38.01 8.49 -29.24
N LYS A 486 -38.00 8.34 -30.56
CA LYS A 486 -36.98 7.62 -31.32
C LYS A 486 -36.50 8.46 -32.50
N ARG A 487 -35.20 8.50 -32.74
CA ARG A 487 -34.62 9.17 -33.91
C ARG A 487 -34.86 8.31 -35.16
N ILE A 488 -35.34 8.92 -36.24
CA ILE A 488 -35.43 8.30 -37.57
C ILE A 488 -34.61 9.11 -38.57
N VAL A 489 -33.95 8.42 -39.50
CA VAL A 489 -33.18 9.02 -40.59
C VAL A 489 -33.83 8.61 -41.90
N VAL A 490 -34.14 9.58 -42.76
CA VAL A 490 -34.69 9.35 -44.11
C VAL A 490 -33.59 9.61 -45.13
N GLU A 491 -33.37 8.67 -46.05
CA GLU A 491 -32.37 8.74 -47.11
C GLU A 491 -32.99 8.74 -48.51
#